data_AF-A0A420Y4G1-F1
#
_entry.id   AF-A0A420Y4G1-F1
#
_cell.length_a   1.000
_cell.length_b   1.000
_cell.length_c   1.000
_cell.angle_alpha   90.00
_cell.angle_beta   90.00
_cell.angle_gamma   90.00
#
_symmetry.space_group_name_H-M   'P 1'
#
loop_
_entity.id
_entity.type
_entity.pdbx_description
1 polymer ?
#
loop_
_entity_poly.entity_id
_entity_poly.type
_entity_poly.pdbx_seq_one_letter_code
_entity_poly.pdbx_strand_id
1 'polypeptide(L)'
;MSIKPNSTAAVETTLSSSSPRLSTSIHDLRVRPTHSVARTVSFHDCLLLTISKAVLREPQTMFGIDINWWGLALPFSYLIVLVGSLMTFSTIYRKRKAAESANLEPWFGPHLQRNIYLSLLHMEPEEGVEKSPRVPESVIRAALIRRAVEDIHRIIQVRTAKAACSSLLQRGSVGDDLWQRFTRAEKEMEEELRDVVQEANALAPGWGQTIFQSAHEIAANGVLRKRLDEIQAQTESEKQWWEKRRAAIQQEFMAELDGEDEKQKGTSSRAPSTGGEDEPVLVDQNTPLASASTASKKKKGKK
;
A
#
# COMPACT_ATOMS: atom_id res chain seq x y z
N MET A 1 -38.07 46.93 17.97
CA MET A 1 -36.77 47.59 17.76
C MET A 1 -35.92 46.69 16.88
N SER A 2 -35.92 47.01 15.59
CA SER A 2 -35.13 46.36 14.55
C SER A 2 -33.71 46.90 14.57
N ILE A 3 -32.70 46.05 14.50
CA ILE A 3 -31.46 46.36 13.78
C ILE A 3 -31.04 45.12 12.99
N LYS A 4 -31.05 45.29 11.66
CA LYS A 4 -30.65 44.34 10.63
C LYS A 4 -29.13 44.32 10.43
N PRO A 5 -28.60 43.29 9.75
CA PRO A 5 -27.17 42.99 9.62
C PRO A 5 -26.50 43.79 8.50
N ASN A 6 -25.17 43.96 8.61
CA ASN A 6 -24.37 44.63 7.59
C ASN A 6 -23.86 43.60 6.55
N SER A 7 -24.16 43.90 5.29
CA SER A 7 -23.68 43.25 4.08
C SER A 7 -22.57 44.10 3.44
N THR A 8 -21.91 43.57 2.41
CA THR A 8 -20.88 44.15 1.51
C THR A 8 -19.43 44.07 2.02
N ALA A 9 -18.43 43.63 1.25
CA ALA A 9 -18.28 43.68 -0.19
C ALA A 9 -17.47 42.49 -0.77
N ALA A 10 -17.88 42.06 -1.95
CA ALA A 10 -17.07 41.31 -2.90
C ALA A 10 -16.06 42.25 -3.56
N VAL A 11 -14.82 41.79 -3.75
CA VAL A 11 -13.86 42.39 -4.69
C VAL A 11 -13.32 41.27 -5.54
N GLU A 12 -13.96 41.10 -6.68
CA GLU A 12 -13.46 40.39 -7.85
C GLU A 12 -12.65 41.41 -8.66
N THR A 13 -11.38 41.12 -8.96
CA THR A 13 -10.61 41.92 -9.91
C THR A 13 -9.83 40.97 -10.80
N THR A 14 -10.40 40.74 -11.97
CA THR A 14 -9.71 40.31 -13.17
C THR A 14 -8.83 41.45 -13.66
N LEU A 15 -7.57 41.17 -14.04
CA LEU A 15 -6.91 41.86 -15.15
C LEU A 15 -5.65 41.11 -15.60
N SER A 16 -5.74 40.73 -16.87
CA SER A 16 -4.73 40.16 -17.75
C SER A 16 -3.70 41.23 -18.17
N SER A 17 -2.42 40.87 -18.26
CA SER A 17 -1.40 41.48 -19.11
C SER A 17 -0.11 40.64 -19.01
N SER A 18 0.23 39.84 -20.02
CA SER A 18 1.11 40.17 -21.15
C SER A 18 2.61 40.00 -20.83
N SER A 19 3.23 39.07 -21.57
CA SER A 19 4.62 38.59 -21.49
C SER A 19 5.70 39.66 -21.74
N PRO A 20 6.98 39.31 -21.49
CA PRO A 20 7.83 39.08 -22.66
C PRO A 20 8.79 37.87 -22.56
N ARG A 21 9.08 37.33 -23.75
CA ARG A 21 10.18 36.41 -24.07
C ARG A 21 11.55 37.05 -23.81
N LEU A 22 12.45 36.28 -23.20
CA LEU A 22 13.91 36.20 -23.45
C LEU A 22 14.28 34.78 -22.99
N SER A 23 14.71 33.79 -23.80
CA SER A 23 15.69 33.74 -24.89
C SER A 23 17.12 34.11 -24.49
N THR A 24 17.76 33.21 -23.73
CA THR A 24 19.20 32.89 -23.77
C THR A 24 19.30 31.43 -23.31
N SER A 25 19.38 30.42 -24.19
CA SER A 25 20.56 29.95 -24.92
C SER A 25 21.83 29.96 -24.08
N ILE A 26 22.06 28.91 -23.26
CA ILE A 26 23.39 28.48 -22.80
C ILE A 26 23.31 26.98 -22.45
N HIS A 27 23.95 26.18 -23.31
CA HIS A 27 24.58 24.88 -23.07
C HIS A 27 23.72 23.65 -22.73
N ASP A 28 23.30 23.00 -23.82
CA ASP A 28 23.44 21.57 -24.11
C ASP A 28 24.45 20.83 -23.18
N LEU A 29 23.93 20.25 -22.09
CA LEU A 29 24.58 19.19 -21.33
C LEU A 29 23.80 17.89 -21.59
N ARG A 30 23.88 17.44 -22.85
CA ARG A 30 23.76 16.03 -23.20
C ARG A 30 24.77 15.25 -22.36
N VAL A 31 24.30 14.75 -21.22
CA VAL A 31 24.97 13.71 -20.43
C VAL A 31 25.12 12.51 -21.37
N ARG A 32 26.29 12.44 -22.00
CA ARG A 32 26.74 11.24 -22.70
C ARG A 32 26.77 10.13 -21.65
N PRO A 33 26.15 8.96 -21.88
CA PRO A 33 26.55 7.79 -21.16
C PRO A 33 28.00 7.53 -21.61
N THR A 34 28.96 7.91 -20.77
CA THR A 34 30.29 7.34 -20.83
C THR A 34 30.11 5.87 -20.46
N HIS A 35 29.74 5.05 -21.45
CA HIS A 35 30.15 3.67 -21.44
C HIS A 35 31.68 3.72 -21.43
N SER A 36 32.22 3.68 -20.22
CA SER A 36 33.54 3.15 -19.95
C SER A 36 33.56 1.81 -20.68
N VAL A 37 34.19 1.81 -21.85
CA VAL A 37 34.74 0.60 -22.43
C VAL A 37 35.80 0.19 -21.42
N ALA A 38 35.35 -0.50 -20.37
CA ALA A 38 36.18 -1.43 -19.67
C ALA A 38 36.75 -2.28 -20.79
N ARG A 39 38.03 -2.05 -21.11
CA ARG A 39 38.83 -2.99 -21.87
C ARG A 39 38.59 -4.30 -21.15
N THR A 40 37.74 -5.13 -21.72
CA THR A 40 37.80 -6.56 -21.56
C THR A 40 39.18 -6.90 -22.07
N VAL A 41 40.17 -6.84 -21.17
CA VAL A 41 41.47 -7.43 -21.39
C VAL A 41 41.10 -8.89 -21.59
N SER A 42 41.06 -9.30 -22.85
CA SER A 42 40.64 -10.62 -23.27
C SER A 42 41.37 -11.60 -22.38
N PHE A 43 40.62 -12.37 -21.60
CA PHE A 43 41.13 -13.52 -20.88
C PHE A 43 41.91 -14.44 -21.84
N HIS A 44 41.55 -14.38 -23.14
CA HIS A 44 42.24 -14.98 -24.27
C HIS A 44 43.69 -14.49 -24.49
N ASP A 45 43.98 -13.19 -24.31
CA ASP A 45 45.31 -12.62 -24.57
C ASP A 45 46.28 -12.88 -23.40
N CYS A 46 45.76 -12.91 -22.17
CA CYS A 46 46.54 -13.29 -20.99
C CYS A 46 46.83 -14.81 -20.96
N LEU A 47 45.87 -15.63 -21.42
CA LEU A 47 46.05 -17.08 -21.51
C LEU A 47 47.07 -17.46 -22.60
N LEU A 48 47.06 -16.81 -23.76
CA LEU A 48 48.01 -17.09 -24.84
C LEU A 48 49.45 -16.67 -24.52
N LEU A 49 49.67 -15.58 -23.76
CA LEU A 49 51.02 -15.21 -23.31
C LEU A 49 51.57 -16.14 -22.22
N THR A 50 50.70 -16.76 -21.42
CA THR A 50 51.13 -17.69 -20.37
C THR A 50 51.46 -19.07 -20.94
N ILE A 51 50.72 -19.52 -21.96
CA ILE A 51 50.98 -20.80 -22.64
C ILE A 51 52.30 -20.75 -23.44
N SER A 52 52.64 -19.62 -24.07
CA SER A 52 53.86 -19.51 -24.88
C SER A 52 55.17 -19.53 -24.06
N LYS A 53 55.15 -19.10 -22.79
CA LYS A 53 56.31 -19.17 -21.89
C LYS A 53 56.48 -20.52 -21.17
N ALA A 54 55.47 -21.39 -21.19
CA ALA A 54 55.50 -22.69 -20.50
C ALA A 54 56.08 -23.83 -21.37
N VAL A 55 56.28 -23.62 -22.68
CA VAL A 55 56.69 -24.67 -23.64
C VAL A 55 58.21 -24.85 -23.75
N LEU A 56 59.04 -24.03 -23.10
CA LEU A 56 60.51 -24.17 -23.11
C LEU A 56 61.12 -24.32 -21.70
N ARG A 57 60.59 -25.26 -20.91
CA ARG A 57 61.31 -25.76 -19.74
C ARG A 57 61.20 -27.27 -19.70
N GLU A 58 62.29 -27.94 -20.09
CA GLU A 58 62.47 -29.38 -19.90
C GLU A 58 62.30 -29.75 -18.42
N PRO A 59 61.51 -30.80 -18.11
CA PRO A 59 61.61 -31.48 -16.84
C PRO A 59 62.34 -32.82 -17.03
N GLN A 60 63.49 -32.98 -16.34
CA GLN A 60 64.02 -34.30 -16.04
C GLN A 60 63.01 -35.07 -15.18
N THR A 61 62.56 -36.21 -15.69
CA THR A 61 61.65 -37.14 -15.04
C THR A 61 62.42 -38.15 -14.19
N MET A 62 62.33 -38.02 -12.87
CA MET A 62 62.72 -39.08 -11.92
C MET A 62 61.65 -39.24 -10.85
N PHE A 63 60.45 -39.67 -11.25
CA PHE A 63 59.52 -40.43 -10.41
C PHE A 63 58.58 -41.22 -11.33
N GLY A 64 58.62 -42.54 -11.24
CA GLY A 64 57.84 -43.45 -12.06
C GLY A 64 56.35 -43.39 -11.72
N ILE A 65 55.62 -42.54 -12.43
CA ILE A 65 54.23 -42.73 -12.85
C ILE A 65 54.12 -42.05 -14.22
N ASP A 66 53.95 -42.81 -15.29
CA ASP A 66 53.77 -42.29 -16.66
C ASP A 66 52.37 -41.65 -16.81
N ILE A 67 52.16 -40.53 -16.13
CA ILE A 67 50.92 -39.76 -16.20
C ILE A 67 50.97 -38.93 -17.49
N ASN A 68 50.11 -39.28 -18.46
CA ASN A 68 49.88 -38.47 -19.65
C ASN A 68 49.20 -37.14 -19.26
N TRP A 69 49.98 -36.16 -18.79
CA TRP A 69 49.50 -34.83 -18.37
C TRP A 69 48.65 -34.14 -19.44
N TRP A 70 48.96 -34.36 -20.73
CA TRP A 70 48.14 -33.90 -21.86
C TRP A 70 46.82 -34.64 -22.05
N GLY A 71 46.78 -35.96 -21.82
CA GLY A 71 45.52 -36.71 -21.86
C GLY A 71 44.59 -36.35 -20.69
N LEU A 72 45.17 -36.01 -19.53
CA LEU A 72 44.41 -35.63 -18.34
C LEU A 72 43.96 -34.17 -18.35
N ALA A 73 44.72 -33.25 -18.94
CA ALA A 73 44.36 -31.83 -19.01
C ALA A 73 43.13 -31.55 -19.90
N LEU A 74 42.90 -32.35 -20.94
CA LEU A 74 41.76 -32.21 -21.86
C LEU A 74 40.38 -32.32 -21.17
N PRO A 75 40.07 -33.37 -20.39
CA PRO A 75 38.78 -33.45 -19.69
C PRO A 75 38.61 -32.39 -18.60
N PHE A 76 39.68 -32.00 -17.89
CA PHE A 76 39.60 -30.92 -16.89
C PHE A 76 39.39 -29.55 -17.53
N SER A 77 40.03 -29.24 -18.65
CA SER A 77 39.80 -27.98 -19.36
C SER A 77 38.38 -27.88 -19.91
N TYR A 78 37.83 -28.99 -20.44
CA TYR A 78 36.42 -29.07 -20.84
C TYR A 78 35.46 -28.78 -19.66
N LEU A 79 35.71 -29.37 -18.49
CA LEU A 79 34.93 -29.10 -17.28
C LEU A 79 35.05 -27.64 -16.83
N ILE A 80 36.24 -27.05 -16.86
CA ILE A 80 36.45 -25.65 -16.47
C ILE A 80 35.69 -24.71 -17.40
N VAL A 81 35.70 -24.96 -18.72
CA VAL A 81 34.95 -24.15 -19.69
C VAL A 81 33.44 -24.33 -19.49
N LEU A 82 32.98 -25.56 -19.23
CA LEU A 82 31.56 -25.84 -18.99
C LEU A 82 31.07 -25.19 -17.68
N VAL A 83 31.82 -25.32 -16.59
CA VAL A 83 31.50 -24.68 -15.30
C VAL A 83 31.61 -23.16 -15.42
N GLY A 84 32.62 -22.65 -16.11
CA GLY A 84 32.83 -21.22 -16.33
C GLY A 84 31.69 -20.59 -17.14
N SER A 85 31.28 -21.23 -18.23
CA SER A 85 30.13 -20.79 -19.04
C SER A 85 28.80 -20.88 -18.27
N LEU A 86 28.59 -21.93 -17.47
CA LEU A 86 27.40 -22.05 -16.63
C LEU A 86 27.36 -21.00 -15.51
N MET A 87 28.48 -20.73 -14.85
CA MET A 87 28.59 -19.71 -13.79
C MET A 87 28.39 -18.30 -14.35
N THR A 88 29.00 -17.98 -15.49
CA THR A 88 28.80 -16.68 -16.14
C THR A 88 27.34 -16.48 -16.57
N PHE A 89 26.70 -17.50 -17.16
CA PHE A 89 25.27 -17.42 -17.49
C PHE A 89 24.37 -17.31 -16.24
N SER A 90 24.60 -18.13 -15.21
CA SER A 90 23.84 -18.11 -13.96
C SER A 90 23.93 -16.76 -13.25
N THR A 91 25.14 -16.18 -13.18
CA THR A 91 25.34 -14.86 -12.57
C THR A 91 24.69 -13.74 -13.38
N ILE A 92 24.79 -13.75 -14.70
CA ILE A 92 24.15 -12.75 -15.56
C ILE A 92 22.62 -12.86 -15.49
N TYR A 93 22.06 -14.08 -15.55
CA TYR A 93 20.63 -14.30 -15.44
C TYR A 93 20.07 -13.85 -14.09
N ARG A 94 20.73 -14.22 -12.98
CA ARG A 94 20.33 -13.77 -11.63
C ARG A 94 20.46 -12.26 -11.46
N LYS A 95 21.53 -11.65 -11.99
CA LYS A 95 21.70 -10.18 -11.98
C LYS A 95 20.60 -9.48 -12.76
N ARG A 96 20.24 -9.96 -13.94
CA ARG A 96 19.14 -9.41 -14.76
C ARG A 96 17.80 -9.56 -14.07
N LYS A 97 17.49 -10.74 -13.53
CA LYS A 97 16.25 -10.98 -12.79
C LYS A 97 16.14 -10.12 -11.52
N ALA A 98 17.25 -9.91 -10.82
CA ALA A 98 17.30 -9.02 -9.66
C ALA A 98 17.14 -7.54 -10.05
N ALA A 99 17.74 -7.12 -11.17
CA ALA A 99 17.57 -5.76 -11.69
C ALA A 99 16.14 -5.49 -12.16
N GLU A 100 15.48 -6.47 -12.78
CA GLU A 100 14.07 -6.41 -13.14
C GLU A 100 13.21 -6.26 -11.89
N SER A 101 13.39 -7.14 -10.89
CA SER A 101 12.66 -7.05 -9.60
C SER A 101 12.92 -5.75 -8.83
N ALA A 102 14.07 -5.10 -9.06
CA ALA A 102 14.44 -3.83 -8.44
C ALA A 102 13.75 -2.63 -9.10
N ASN A 103 13.43 -2.73 -10.40
CA ASN A 103 12.78 -1.67 -11.17
C ASN A 103 11.27 -1.58 -10.92
N LEU A 104 10.68 -2.60 -10.28
CA LEU A 104 9.28 -2.53 -9.85
C LEU A 104 9.10 -1.35 -8.91
N GLU A 105 8.02 -0.62 -9.14
CA GLU A 105 7.62 0.51 -8.34
C GLU A 105 7.47 0.09 -6.85
N PRO A 106 7.96 0.92 -5.91
CA PRO A 106 7.72 0.72 -4.49
C PRO A 106 6.22 0.60 -4.18
N TRP A 107 5.84 -0.36 -3.35
CA TRP A 107 4.43 -0.57 -2.98
C TRP A 107 3.87 0.61 -2.17
N PHE A 108 4.69 1.17 -1.30
CA PHE A 108 4.36 2.34 -0.50
C PHE A 108 5.07 3.58 -1.04
N GLY A 109 4.37 4.71 -0.99
CA GLY A 109 4.98 6.01 -1.23
C GLY A 109 5.96 6.42 -0.12
N PRO A 110 6.58 7.60 -0.27
CA PRO A 110 7.54 8.11 0.71
C PRO A 110 6.94 8.17 2.12
N HIS A 111 7.75 7.81 3.12
CA HIS A 111 7.31 7.72 4.50
C HIS A 111 7.40 9.08 5.21
N LEU A 112 6.26 9.79 5.33
CA LEU A 112 6.20 11.13 5.91
C LEU A 112 6.69 11.19 7.36
N GLN A 113 6.20 10.32 8.23
CA GLN A 113 6.51 10.34 9.67
C GLN A 113 7.97 9.98 9.94
N ARG A 114 8.55 9.04 9.17
CA ARG A 114 9.98 8.77 9.16
C ARG A 114 10.77 10.01 8.75
N ASN A 115 10.39 10.67 7.67
CA ASN A 115 11.07 11.89 7.21
C ASN A 115 10.99 13.00 8.26
N ILE A 116 9.83 13.21 8.91
CA ILE A 116 9.70 14.17 10.01
C ILE A 116 10.66 13.81 11.15
N TYR A 117 10.71 12.55 11.56
CA TYR A 117 11.61 12.09 12.62
C TYR A 117 13.09 12.32 12.27
N LEU A 118 13.51 11.94 11.06
CA LEU A 118 14.88 12.16 10.61
C LEU A 118 15.20 13.64 10.44
N SER A 119 14.27 14.46 9.96
CA SER A 119 14.42 15.92 9.92
C SER A 119 14.57 16.52 11.30
N LEU A 120 13.82 16.04 12.29
CA LEU A 120 13.95 16.48 13.69
C LEU A 120 15.30 16.09 14.29
N LEU A 121 15.86 14.93 13.91
CA LEU A 121 17.17 14.48 14.37
C LEU A 121 18.32 15.27 13.75
N HIS A 122 18.21 15.61 12.46
CA HIS A 122 19.21 16.38 11.71
C HIS A 122 18.91 17.87 11.67
N MET A 123 18.11 18.39 12.61
CA MET A 123 17.80 19.81 12.66
C MET A 123 19.05 20.58 13.10
N GLU A 124 19.83 21.04 12.13
CA GLU A 124 21.03 21.85 12.34
C GLU A 124 20.64 23.26 12.84
N PRO A 125 21.51 23.91 13.64
CA PRO A 125 21.27 25.30 14.05
C PRO A 125 21.16 26.20 12.82
N GLU A 126 20.10 27.03 12.80
CA GLU A 126 20.01 28.18 11.88
C GLU A 126 21.26 29.05 12.02
N GLU A 127 21.78 29.53 10.90
CA GLU A 127 23.00 30.34 10.79
C GLU A 127 22.96 31.51 11.80
N GLY A 128 23.71 31.40 12.89
CA GLY A 128 23.85 32.46 13.91
C GLY A 128 23.61 32.03 15.36
N VAL A 129 23.12 30.82 15.63
CA VAL A 129 22.99 30.30 17.01
C VAL A 129 23.85 29.05 17.16
N GLU A 130 25.05 29.18 17.76
CA GLU A 130 26.03 28.08 17.92
C GLU A 130 25.53 26.83 18.67
N LYS A 131 24.33 26.88 19.25
CA LYS A 131 23.68 25.75 19.91
C LYS A 131 22.44 25.43 19.10
N SER A 132 22.37 24.22 18.53
CA SER A 132 21.14 23.69 17.95
C SER A 132 19.96 23.98 18.90
N PRO A 133 18.80 24.43 18.40
CA PRO A 133 17.60 24.48 19.23
C PRO A 133 17.37 23.04 19.69
N ARG A 134 17.76 22.72 20.93
CA ARG A 134 17.71 21.36 21.46
C ARG A 134 16.26 20.92 21.49
N VAL A 135 15.83 20.22 20.45
CA VAL A 135 14.52 19.59 20.39
C VAL A 135 14.40 18.73 21.64
N PRO A 136 13.38 18.93 22.48
CA PRO A 136 13.25 18.15 23.69
C PRO A 136 13.06 16.67 23.31
N GLU A 137 13.73 15.80 24.05
CA GLU A 137 13.75 14.36 23.77
C GLU A 137 12.34 13.73 23.89
N SER A 138 11.41 14.39 24.59
CA SER A 138 9.98 14.04 24.60
C SER A 138 9.32 14.16 23.20
N VAL A 139 9.70 15.16 22.40
CA VAL A 139 9.19 15.35 21.04
C VAL A 139 9.77 14.30 20.10
N ILE A 140 11.05 13.95 20.25
CA ILE A 140 11.71 12.88 19.47
C ILE A 140 11.04 11.53 19.76
N ARG A 141 10.79 11.21 21.04
CA ARG A 141 10.05 10.00 21.44
C ARG A 141 8.62 9.99 20.88
N ALA A 142 7.92 11.12 20.91
CA ALA A 142 6.58 11.23 20.31
C ALA A 142 6.60 11.04 18.79
N ALA A 143 7.59 11.60 18.10
CA ALA A 143 7.78 11.43 16.66
C ALA A 143 8.07 9.97 16.29
N LEU A 144 8.90 9.27 17.09
CA LEU A 144 9.17 7.85 16.89
C LEU A 144 7.91 6.99 17.08
N ILE A 145 7.07 7.28 18.07
CA ILE A 145 5.78 6.59 18.24
C ILE A 145 4.88 6.85 17.03
N ARG A 146 4.83 8.07 16.49
CA ARG A 146 4.05 8.38 15.28
C ARG A 146 4.55 7.64 14.04
N ARG A 147 5.86 7.46 13.90
CA ARG A 147 6.48 6.59 12.88
C ARG A 147 6.03 5.14 13.06
N ALA A 148 6.20 4.59 14.27
CA ALA A 148 5.79 3.21 14.60
C ALA A 148 4.29 2.95 14.33
N VAL A 149 3.41 3.91 14.62
CA VAL A 149 1.96 3.79 14.34
C VAL A 149 1.69 3.68 12.84
N GLU A 150 2.40 4.44 12.01
CA GLU A 150 2.28 4.36 10.56
C GLU A 150 2.82 3.02 10.04
N ASP A 151 3.96 2.53 10.55
CA ASP A 151 4.50 1.22 10.19
C ASP A 151 3.51 0.10 10.51
N ILE A 152 2.78 0.19 11.64
CA ILE A 152 1.71 -0.74 11.98
C ILE A 152 0.56 -0.70 10.97
N HIS A 153 0.12 0.49 10.54
CA HIS A 153 -0.91 0.58 9.50
C HIS A 153 -0.44 -0.08 8.19
N ARG A 154 0.80 0.19 7.78
CA ARG A 154 1.38 -0.34 6.55
C ARG A 154 1.54 -1.86 6.60
N ILE A 155 2.06 -2.44 7.68
CA ILE A 155 2.21 -3.90 7.78
C ILE A 155 0.86 -4.62 7.81
N ILE A 156 -0.15 -4.06 8.49
CA ILE A 156 -1.52 -4.61 8.47
C ILE A 156 -2.08 -4.57 7.05
N GLN A 157 -1.86 -3.47 6.32
CA GLN A 157 -2.29 -3.34 4.93
C GLN A 157 -1.62 -4.37 4.02
N VAL A 158 -0.29 -4.57 4.11
CA VAL A 158 0.42 -5.59 3.31
C VAL A 158 -0.09 -6.99 3.62
N ARG A 159 -0.22 -7.35 4.90
CA ARG A 159 -0.65 -8.70 5.31
C ARG A 159 -2.07 -9.01 4.86
N THR A 160 -2.99 -8.05 5.01
CA THR A 160 -4.38 -8.19 4.56
C THR A 160 -4.47 -8.32 3.05
N ALA A 161 -3.74 -7.47 2.31
CA ALA A 161 -3.72 -7.50 0.85
C ALA A 161 -3.09 -8.79 0.31
N LYS A 162 -1.98 -9.25 0.89
CA LYS A 162 -1.28 -10.49 0.50
C LYS A 162 -2.18 -11.72 0.66
N ALA A 163 -2.94 -11.81 1.75
CA ALA A 163 -3.90 -12.91 1.95
C ALA A 163 -4.98 -12.93 0.85
N ALA A 164 -5.56 -11.77 0.52
CA ALA A 164 -6.55 -11.66 -0.55
C ALA A 164 -5.95 -12.01 -1.93
N CYS A 165 -4.76 -11.50 -2.25
CA CYS A 165 -4.09 -11.71 -3.53
C CYS A 165 -3.61 -13.15 -3.74
N SER A 166 -3.24 -13.88 -2.68
CA SER A 166 -2.88 -15.31 -2.78
C SER A 166 -4.01 -16.13 -3.40
N SER A 167 -5.26 -15.83 -3.02
CA SER A 167 -6.46 -16.49 -3.57
C SER A 167 -6.76 -16.10 -5.03
N LEU A 168 -6.33 -14.91 -5.47
CA LEU A 168 -6.50 -14.43 -6.84
C LEU A 168 -5.42 -15.00 -7.76
N LEU A 169 -4.20 -15.19 -7.25
CA LEU A 169 -3.09 -15.78 -8.00
C LEU A 169 -3.38 -17.24 -8.36
N GLN A 170 -4.00 -18.01 -7.45
CA GLN A 170 -4.48 -19.37 -7.74
C GLN A 170 -5.53 -19.42 -8.86
N ARG A 171 -6.28 -18.33 -9.06
CA ARG A 171 -7.27 -18.19 -10.15
C ARG A 171 -6.65 -17.70 -11.46
N GLY A 172 -5.37 -17.33 -11.46
CA GLY A 172 -4.66 -16.80 -12.64
C GLY A 172 -5.09 -15.40 -13.06
N SER A 173 -5.88 -14.67 -12.25
CA SER A 173 -6.36 -13.32 -12.58
C SER A 173 -5.35 -12.21 -12.24
N VAL A 174 -4.25 -12.55 -11.56
CA VAL A 174 -3.22 -11.64 -11.07
C VAL A 174 -1.85 -12.19 -11.45
N GLY A 175 -0.95 -11.33 -11.91
CA GLY A 175 0.42 -11.72 -12.30
C GLY A 175 1.35 -12.01 -11.11
N ASP A 176 2.37 -12.85 -11.34
CA ASP A 176 3.41 -13.18 -10.35
C ASP A 176 4.24 -11.95 -9.92
N ASP A 177 4.38 -10.96 -10.81
CA ASP A 177 5.04 -9.68 -10.52
C ASP A 177 4.43 -8.98 -9.30
N LEU A 178 3.09 -8.96 -9.18
CA LEU A 178 2.41 -8.35 -8.03
C LEU A 178 2.74 -9.07 -6.73
N TRP A 179 2.82 -10.40 -6.77
CA TRP A 179 3.18 -11.22 -5.61
C TRP A 179 4.62 -10.96 -5.15
N GLN A 180 5.54 -10.75 -6.11
CA GLN A 180 6.91 -10.34 -5.82
C GLN A 180 6.95 -8.94 -5.18
N ARG A 181 6.15 -7.97 -5.65
CA ARG A 181 6.03 -6.63 -5.01
C ARG A 181 5.57 -6.72 -3.56
N PHE A 182 4.57 -7.55 -3.27
CA PHE A 182 4.11 -7.74 -1.89
C PHE A 182 5.18 -8.34 -0.98
N THR A 183 5.91 -9.34 -1.48
CA THR A 183 6.99 -9.99 -0.70
C THR A 183 8.15 -9.01 -0.45
N ARG A 184 8.45 -8.14 -1.42
CA ARG A 184 9.44 -7.07 -1.27
C ARG A 184 8.97 -6.04 -0.24
N ALA A 185 7.73 -5.56 -0.36
CA ALA A 185 7.14 -4.57 0.54
C ALA A 185 7.04 -5.08 1.98
N GLU A 186 6.74 -6.37 2.17
CA GLU A 186 6.75 -7.01 3.48
C GLU A 186 8.14 -6.99 4.11
N LYS A 187 9.18 -7.36 3.34
CA LYS A 187 10.56 -7.32 3.82
C LYS A 187 11.03 -5.91 4.15
N GLU A 188 10.72 -4.93 3.30
CA GLU A 188 11.03 -3.51 3.52
C GLU A 188 10.36 -2.99 4.80
N MET A 189 9.09 -3.35 5.03
CA MET A 189 8.38 -3.01 6.27
C MET A 189 8.96 -3.72 7.49
N GLU A 190 9.37 -4.98 7.37
CA GLU A 190 10.03 -5.71 8.46
C GLU A 190 11.41 -5.15 8.81
N GLU A 191 12.12 -4.57 7.84
CA GLU A 191 13.38 -3.86 8.07
C GLU A 191 13.14 -2.54 8.80
N GLU A 192 12.18 -1.73 8.34
CA GLU A 192 11.76 -0.50 9.03
C GLU A 192 11.30 -0.78 10.48
N LEU A 193 10.52 -1.84 10.71
CA LEU A 193 10.11 -2.26 12.05
C LEU A 193 11.31 -2.63 12.94
N ARG A 194 12.33 -3.30 12.39
CA ARG A 194 13.57 -3.63 13.14
C ARG A 194 14.38 -2.38 13.45
N ASP A 195 14.43 -1.42 12.54
CA ASP A 195 15.14 -0.16 12.75
C ASP A 195 14.46 0.67 13.85
N VAL A 196 13.13 0.77 13.84
CA VAL A 196 12.37 1.45 14.91
C VAL A 196 12.62 0.82 16.29
N VAL A 197 12.76 -0.51 16.39
CA VAL A 197 13.09 -1.19 17.65
C VAL A 197 14.50 -0.84 18.11
N GLN A 198 15.46 -0.82 17.19
CA GLN A 198 16.85 -0.46 17.51
C GLN A 198 16.93 1.01 17.96
N GLU A 199 16.27 1.92 17.25
CA GLU A 199 16.19 3.34 17.61
C GLU A 199 15.48 3.55 18.95
N ALA A 200 14.38 2.85 19.21
CA ALA A 200 13.68 2.91 20.49
C ALA A 200 14.56 2.44 21.64
N ASN A 201 15.31 1.36 21.46
CA ASN A 201 16.26 0.87 22.47
C ASN A 201 17.44 1.83 22.68
N ALA A 202 17.85 2.56 21.65
CA ALA A 202 18.88 3.60 21.75
C ALA A 202 18.40 4.82 22.56
N LEU A 203 17.12 5.18 22.46
CA LEU A 203 16.51 6.24 23.26
C LEU A 203 16.24 5.80 24.71
N ALA A 204 15.72 4.58 24.91
CA ALA A 204 15.48 4.03 26.23
C ALA A 204 15.66 2.49 26.23
N PRO A 205 16.52 1.92 27.10
CA PRO A 205 16.77 0.50 27.10
C PRO A 205 15.51 -0.30 27.44
N GLY A 206 15.17 -1.29 26.61
CA GLY A 206 14.00 -2.15 26.79
C GLY A 206 12.70 -1.58 26.19
N TRP A 207 12.69 -0.32 25.73
CA TRP A 207 11.49 0.30 25.16
C TRP A 207 11.08 -0.32 23.81
N GLY A 208 12.05 -0.85 23.05
CA GLY A 208 11.78 -1.50 21.75
C GLY A 208 10.83 -2.70 21.83
N GLN A 209 10.69 -3.35 23.00
CA GLN A 209 9.74 -4.46 23.18
C GLN A 209 8.29 -3.98 23.31
N THR A 210 8.07 -2.81 23.91
CA THR A 210 6.72 -2.30 24.24
C THR A 210 6.22 -1.26 23.24
N ILE A 211 7.12 -0.61 22.48
CA ILE A 211 6.75 0.49 21.56
C ILE A 211 5.66 0.09 20.58
N PHE A 212 5.73 -1.12 20.00
CA PHE A 212 4.73 -1.60 19.05
C PHE A 212 3.41 -2.03 19.70
N GLN A 213 3.42 -2.46 20.96
CA GLN A 213 2.19 -2.70 21.70
C GLN A 213 1.42 -1.38 21.86
N SER A 214 2.10 -0.33 22.31
CA SER A 214 1.49 1.00 22.42
C SER A 214 1.08 1.57 21.05
N ALA A 215 1.89 1.40 20.02
CA ALA A 215 1.58 1.87 18.67
C ALA A 215 0.34 1.17 18.08
N HIS A 216 0.20 -0.14 18.31
CA HIS A 216 -0.98 -0.91 17.90
C HIS A 216 -2.26 -0.37 18.56
N GLU A 217 -2.22 -0.14 19.88
CA GLU A 217 -3.38 0.43 20.59
C GLU A 217 -3.73 1.84 20.10
N ILE A 218 -2.74 2.68 19.80
CA ILE A 218 -2.96 4.01 19.23
C ILE A 218 -3.59 3.91 17.83
N ALA A 219 -3.10 3.01 16.98
CA ALA A 219 -3.64 2.76 15.65
C ALA A 219 -5.12 2.31 15.72
N ALA A 220 -5.42 1.33 16.57
CA ALA A 220 -6.77 0.81 16.76
C ALA A 220 -7.73 1.89 17.29
N ASN A 221 -7.32 2.65 18.31
CA ASN A 221 -8.09 3.78 18.84
C ASN A 221 -8.31 4.88 17.78
N GLY A 222 -7.30 5.15 16.94
CA GLY A 222 -7.39 6.12 15.86
C GLY A 222 -8.44 5.74 14.82
N VAL A 223 -8.51 4.47 14.42
CA VAL A 223 -9.54 3.96 13.51
C VAL A 223 -10.92 4.03 14.16
N LEU A 224 -11.05 3.61 15.43
CA LEU A 224 -12.32 3.64 16.16
C LEU A 224 -12.89 5.07 16.23
N ARG A 225 -12.07 6.05 16.61
CA ARG A 225 -12.50 7.46 16.71
C ARG A 225 -12.96 8.00 15.36
N LYS A 226 -12.22 7.73 14.27
CA LYS A 226 -12.64 8.13 12.92
C LYS A 226 -14.01 7.57 12.55
N ARG A 227 -14.28 6.30 12.86
CA ARG A 227 -15.60 5.68 12.62
C ARG A 227 -16.71 6.32 13.45
N LEU A 228 -16.44 6.65 14.71
CA LEU A 228 -17.40 7.38 15.55
C LEU A 228 -17.68 8.77 15.00
N ASP A 229 -16.65 9.49 14.55
CA ASP A 229 -16.79 10.82 13.96
C ASP A 229 -17.60 10.77 12.65
N GLU A 230 -17.38 9.76 11.81
CA GLU A 230 -18.17 9.50 10.58
C GLU A 230 -19.66 9.27 10.90
N ILE A 231 -19.97 8.46 11.92
CA ILE A 231 -21.36 8.18 12.35
C ILE A 231 -22.02 9.44 12.93
N GLN A 232 -21.29 10.19 13.75
CA GLN A 232 -21.79 11.44 14.33
C GLN A 232 -22.06 12.49 13.24
N ALA A 233 -21.23 12.55 12.19
CA ALA A 233 -21.45 13.45 11.06
C ALA A 233 -22.72 13.09 10.25
N GLN A 234 -23.07 11.81 10.14
CA GLN A 234 -24.29 11.37 9.43
C GLN A 234 -25.57 11.72 10.19
N THR A 235 -25.51 11.76 11.53
CA THR A 235 -26.66 11.96 12.41
C THR A 235 -27.48 13.21 12.06
N GLU A 236 -26.83 14.32 11.71
CA GLU A 236 -27.53 15.58 11.36
C GLU A 236 -28.31 15.46 10.03
N SER A 237 -27.70 14.82 9.03
CA SER A 237 -28.36 14.58 7.74
C SER A 237 -29.54 13.61 7.86
N GLU A 238 -29.41 12.59 8.71
CA GLU A 238 -30.47 11.63 9.00
C GLU A 238 -31.62 12.27 9.75
N LYS A 239 -31.34 13.17 10.72
CA LYS A 239 -32.38 13.96 11.40
C LYS A 239 -33.19 14.80 10.42
N GLN A 240 -32.52 15.55 9.53
CA GLN A 240 -33.19 16.37 8.53
C GLN A 240 -34.01 15.55 7.54
N TRP A 241 -33.49 14.39 7.13
CA TRP A 241 -34.23 13.44 6.30
C TRP A 241 -35.47 12.90 7.03
N TRP A 242 -35.32 12.54 8.31
CA TRP A 242 -36.40 12.00 9.13
C TRP A 242 -37.51 13.03 9.39
N GLU A 243 -37.17 14.28 9.64
CA GLU A 243 -38.15 15.36 9.79
C GLU A 243 -38.98 15.59 8.53
N LYS A 244 -38.33 15.59 7.35
CA LYS A 244 -39.03 15.66 6.06
C LYS A 244 -39.95 14.47 5.85
N ARG A 245 -39.48 13.25 6.19
CA ARG A 245 -40.28 12.03 6.07
C ARG A 245 -41.48 12.05 7.02
N ARG A 246 -41.29 12.51 8.26
CA ARG A 246 -42.36 12.66 9.26
C ARG A 246 -43.41 13.67 8.83
N ALA A 247 -42.98 14.82 8.29
CA ALA A 247 -43.90 15.84 7.79
C ALA A 247 -44.75 15.32 6.61
N ALA A 248 -44.14 14.57 5.68
CA ALA A 248 -44.86 13.94 4.57
C ALA A 248 -45.92 12.93 5.07
N ILE A 249 -45.57 12.09 6.04
CA ILE A 249 -46.51 11.12 6.64
C ILE A 249 -47.67 11.84 7.34
N GLN A 250 -47.38 12.93 8.08
CA GLN A 250 -48.42 13.74 8.73
C GLN A 250 -49.37 14.39 7.71
N GLN A 251 -48.84 14.85 6.58
CA GLN A 251 -49.67 15.42 5.50
C GLN A 251 -50.55 14.37 4.83
N GLU A 252 -50.02 13.17 4.57
CA GLU A 252 -50.77 12.06 3.99
C GLU A 252 -51.93 11.64 4.90
N PHE A 253 -51.69 11.52 6.21
CA PHE A 253 -52.74 11.18 7.18
C PHE A 253 -53.84 12.25 7.29
N MET A 254 -53.47 13.53 7.31
CA MET A 254 -54.47 14.62 7.34
C MET A 254 -55.30 14.67 6.04
N ALA A 255 -54.66 14.43 4.89
CA ALA A 255 -55.36 14.36 3.61
C ALA A 255 -56.33 13.17 3.53
N GLU A 256 -56.01 12.05 4.18
CA GLU A 256 -56.91 10.90 4.29
C GLU A 256 -58.13 11.21 5.15
N LEU A 257 -57.96 11.83 6.32
CA LEU A 257 -59.06 12.25 7.20
C LEU A 257 -60.02 13.24 6.50
N ASP A 258 -59.47 14.27 5.84
CA ASP A 258 -60.29 15.24 5.08
C ASP A 258 -61.04 14.56 3.92
N GLY A 259 -60.41 13.55 3.28
CA GLY A 259 -61.03 12.73 2.23
C GLY A 259 -62.09 11.74 2.75
N GLU A 260 -61.98 11.30 4.00
CA GLU A 260 -62.98 10.49 4.69
C GLU A 260 -64.17 11.33 5.18
N ASP A 261 -63.95 12.56 5.63
CA ASP A 261 -65.01 13.51 5.99
C ASP A 261 -65.86 13.91 4.77
N GLU A 262 -65.25 14.09 3.60
CA GLU A 262 -65.95 14.27 2.31
C GLU A 262 -66.75 13.02 1.90
N LYS A 263 -66.28 11.81 2.23
CA LYS A 263 -67.01 10.55 1.97
C LYS A 263 -68.11 10.28 3.00
N GLN A 264 -67.95 10.66 4.27
CA GLN A 264 -68.98 10.51 5.30
C GLN A 264 -70.11 11.53 5.18
N LYS A 265 -69.87 12.71 4.61
CA LYS A 265 -70.94 13.67 4.28
C LYS A 265 -71.87 13.20 3.15
N GLY A 266 -71.53 12.12 2.45
CA GLY A 266 -72.31 11.50 1.39
C GLY A 266 -73.08 10.22 1.77
N THR A 267 -73.02 9.71 2.99
CA THR A 267 -73.75 8.48 3.36
C THR A 267 -74.22 8.49 4.81
N SER A 268 -75.23 9.32 5.09
CA SER A 268 -76.14 9.09 6.21
C SER A 268 -77.30 8.21 5.73
N SER A 269 -77.11 6.88 5.77
CA SER A 269 -78.17 5.95 6.22
C SER A 269 -77.64 4.51 6.34
N ARG A 270 -77.89 3.94 7.53
CA ARG A 270 -78.03 2.51 7.86
C ARG A 270 -76.87 1.83 8.60
N ALA A 271 -77.05 1.73 9.92
CA ALA A 271 -76.44 0.71 10.79
C ALA A 271 -77.05 -0.69 10.50
N PRO A 272 -76.38 -1.80 10.86
CA PRO A 272 -76.54 -2.36 12.22
C PRO A 272 -75.25 -2.95 12.84
N SER A 273 -75.45 -3.57 14.00
CA SER A 273 -74.63 -3.77 15.20
C SER A 273 -73.61 -4.94 15.22
N THR A 274 -72.90 -4.99 16.37
CA THR A 274 -72.50 -6.17 17.19
C THR A 274 -71.14 -6.87 17.00
N GLY A 275 -70.38 -6.94 18.10
CA GLY A 275 -69.48 -8.07 18.45
C GLY A 275 -68.02 -7.71 18.76
N GLY A 276 -67.50 -8.12 19.94
CA GLY A 276 -66.06 -8.17 20.27
C GLY A 276 -65.30 -9.12 19.32
N GLU A 277 -63.99 -9.37 19.42
CA GLU A 277 -63.13 -9.73 20.56
C GLU A 277 -61.65 -9.57 20.12
N ASP A 278 -60.72 -9.55 21.08
CA ASP A 278 -59.26 -9.47 20.90
C ASP A 278 -58.65 -10.64 20.08
N GLU A 279 -57.75 -10.37 19.12
CA GLU A 279 -56.68 -11.33 18.72
C GLU A 279 -55.52 -10.65 17.96
N PRO A 280 -54.25 -11.06 18.18
CA PRO A 280 -53.05 -10.38 17.69
C PRO A 280 -52.65 -10.77 16.26
N VAL A 281 -52.30 -9.78 15.43
CA VAL A 281 -51.84 -10.01 14.06
C VAL A 281 -50.35 -10.40 14.04
N LEU A 282 -50.11 -11.66 13.65
CA LEU A 282 -48.85 -12.24 13.18
C LEU A 282 -48.23 -11.43 12.04
N VAL A 283 -46.95 -11.07 12.18
CA VAL A 283 -46.12 -10.51 11.10
C VAL A 283 -45.59 -11.65 10.25
N ASP A 284 -46.19 -11.85 9.07
CA ASP A 284 -45.68 -12.79 8.06
C ASP A 284 -44.58 -12.10 7.24
N GLN A 285 -43.35 -12.58 7.40
CA GLN A 285 -42.23 -12.29 6.50
C GLN A 285 -42.45 -13.06 5.21
N ASN A 286 -42.67 -12.40 4.07
CA ASN A 286 -42.26 -12.91 2.75
C ASN A 286 -42.42 -11.85 1.65
N THR A 287 -41.28 -11.34 1.16
CA THR A 287 -41.15 -10.55 -0.06
C THR A 287 -40.79 -11.49 -1.23
N PRO A 288 -41.48 -11.46 -2.39
CA PRO A 288 -41.02 -12.20 -3.57
C PRO A 288 -40.41 -11.31 -4.68
N LEU A 289 -39.23 -11.78 -5.14
CA LEU A 289 -38.70 -11.81 -6.53
C LEU A 289 -38.24 -10.49 -7.21
N ALA A 290 -37.16 -10.43 -8.00
CA ALA A 290 -36.33 -11.46 -8.65
C ALA A 290 -34.99 -10.90 -9.18
N SER A 291 -33.96 -11.75 -9.29
CA SER A 291 -33.29 -12.04 -10.57
C SER A 291 -32.32 -13.24 -10.50
N ALA A 292 -32.60 -14.23 -11.36
CA ALA A 292 -31.71 -15.21 -12.02
C ALA A 292 -30.88 -16.19 -11.17
N SER A 293 -30.69 -17.48 -11.51
CA SER A 293 -31.21 -18.40 -12.51
C SER A 293 -30.58 -19.79 -12.26
N THR A 294 -31.33 -20.86 -12.55
CA THR A 294 -30.87 -22.21 -12.98
C THR A 294 -29.98 -23.07 -12.06
N ALA A 295 -30.52 -24.20 -11.58
CA ALA A 295 -30.08 -25.55 -11.99
C ALA A 295 -30.90 -26.66 -11.33
N SER A 296 -31.28 -27.62 -12.16
CA SER A 296 -32.25 -28.68 -11.95
C SER A 296 -31.64 -30.01 -11.47
N LYS A 297 -32.29 -30.63 -10.48
CA LYS A 297 -32.88 -31.99 -10.54
C LYS A 297 -31.94 -33.18 -10.86
N LYS A 298 -31.65 -34.04 -9.86
CA LYS A 298 -31.89 -35.50 -9.99
C LYS A 298 -31.93 -36.26 -8.66
N LYS A 299 -33.13 -36.76 -8.36
CA LYS A 299 -33.52 -37.79 -7.40
C LYS A 299 -33.16 -39.17 -7.96
N LYS A 300 -32.59 -40.09 -7.18
CA LYS A 300 -32.95 -41.52 -7.21
C LYS A 300 -32.42 -42.27 -5.98
N GLY A 301 -33.35 -42.83 -5.20
CA GLY A 301 -33.04 -43.84 -4.18
C GLY A 301 -33.11 -45.26 -4.74
N LYS A 302 -32.90 -46.19 -3.80
CA LYS A 302 -33.12 -47.64 -3.83
C LYS A 302 -31.88 -48.50 -4.11
N LYS A 303 -31.34 -49.05 -3.03
CA LYS A 303 -31.28 -50.50 -2.81
C LYS A 303 -32.02 -50.81 -1.52
#